data_AF-A0A2M6ZC17-F1
#
_entry.id   AF-A0A2M6ZC17-F1
#
_cell.length_a   1.000
_cell.length_b   1.000
_cell.length_c   1.000
_cell.angle_alpha   90.00
_cell.angle_beta   90.00
_cell.angle_gamma   90.00
#
_symmetry.space_group_name_H-M   'P 1'
#
loop_
_entity.id
_entity.type
_entity.pdbx_description
1 polymer ?
#
loop_
_entity_poly.entity_id
_entity_poly.type
_entity_poly.pdbx_seq_one_letter_code
_entity_poly.pdbx_strand_id
1 'polypeptide(L)'
;MRASCLAAVLILLDIFLVSFTASASKMGLVHETTASEAAPITQRDATHLQAVEDHPPPEHEKTHAQSGHVNLGEVLPIWSCIPFIGMLLSIALFPLLLPEFWHHHFGKVSAFWAVCMGLPFVIAFKGVALHEILHIILADYVPFIILLWSLFTVSGGILLRGSLRGTPVVNTVILAIGTLLASWMGTTGAAMLLIRPFLRANKHRKNRTFMVVFFIFLVANVGGSLTPLGDPPLFLGFLHGVSFFWTLKIFPQMLLVSVLLLMAYFIMDTYFYRREGLSAKTLDEKKEPLRLEGYHNFLFLLGIIGCVLFSGIVDWGEISTLGIHRAVQDWVRDGLLILMGVLSMMTTSIRVREDNDFSWVPIIEVAYLFMGIFITMIPCLSILKAGS
;
A
#
# COMPACT_ATOMS: atom_id res chain seq x y z
N MET A 1 13.14 19.38 -26.57
CA MET A 1 13.07 19.03 -25.13
C MET A 1 12.56 17.62 -24.86
N ARG A 2 11.46 17.13 -25.44
CA ARG A 2 10.93 15.76 -25.18
C ARG A 2 11.90 14.62 -25.55
N ALA A 3 12.59 14.73 -26.68
CA ALA A 3 13.54 13.69 -27.13
C ALA A 3 14.82 13.61 -26.25
N SER A 4 15.29 14.75 -25.75
CA SER A 4 16.53 14.83 -24.95
C SER A 4 16.38 14.22 -23.56
N CYS A 5 15.22 14.37 -22.93
CA CYS A 5 14.92 13.76 -21.64
C CYS A 5 14.71 12.24 -21.76
N LEU A 6 14.02 11.79 -22.82
CA LEU A 6 13.86 10.37 -23.12
C LEU A 6 15.21 9.69 -23.42
N ALA A 7 16.09 10.35 -24.18
CA ALA A 7 17.42 9.85 -24.47
C ALA A 7 18.30 9.76 -23.20
N ALA A 8 18.24 10.75 -22.30
CA ALA A 8 18.97 10.70 -21.04
C ALA A 8 18.50 9.57 -20.12
N VAL A 9 17.18 9.32 -20.07
CA VAL A 9 16.60 8.20 -19.32
C VAL A 9 17.02 6.86 -19.92
N LEU A 10 17.01 6.72 -21.25
CA LEU A 10 17.46 5.49 -21.94
C LEU A 10 18.96 5.23 -21.74
N ILE A 11 19.80 6.26 -21.76
CA ILE A 11 21.24 6.13 -21.50
C ILE A 11 21.50 5.72 -20.04
N LEU A 12 20.83 6.36 -19.08
CA LEU A 12 20.93 5.94 -17.67
C LEU A 12 20.41 4.52 -17.47
N LEU A 13 19.42 4.11 -18.25
CA LEU A 13 18.89 2.75 -18.25
C LEU A 13 19.89 1.74 -18.79
N ASP A 14 20.52 2.02 -19.94
CA ASP A 14 21.52 1.15 -20.53
C ASP A 14 22.71 1.02 -19.59
N ILE A 15 23.14 2.13 -18.97
CA ILE A 15 24.19 2.12 -17.94
C ILE A 15 23.75 1.26 -16.74
N PHE A 16 22.49 1.37 -16.30
CA PHE A 16 21.95 0.55 -15.20
C PHE A 16 21.91 -0.94 -15.57
N LEU A 17 21.36 -1.31 -16.73
CA LEU A 17 21.29 -2.68 -17.25
C LEU A 17 22.68 -3.31 -17.40
N VAL A 18 23.61 -2.58 -18.02
CA VAL A 18 25.00 -3.05 -18.23
C VAL A 18 25.71 -3.21 -16.90
N SER A 19 25.56 -2.26 -15.99
CA SER A 19 26.16 -2.37 -14.67
C SER A 19 25.53 -3.54 -13.91
N PHE A 20 24.21 -3.77 -14.03
CA PHE A 20 23.49 -4.76 -13.22
C PHE A 20 23.87 -6.17 -13.64
N THR A 21 23.90 -6.39 -14.96
CA THR A 21 24.40 -7.63 -15.54
C THR A 21 25.89 -7.85 -15.25
N ALA A 22 26.72 -6.80 -15.25
CA ALA A 22 28.14 -6.92 -14.88
C ALA A 22 28.35 -7.24 -13.40
N SER A 23 27.57 -6.64 -12.49
CA SER A 23 27.61 -6.93 -11.06
C SER A 23 27.10 -8.34 -10.77
N ALA A 24 26.02 -8.76 -11.43
CA ALA A 24 25.49 -10.12 -11.36
C ALA A 24 26.47 -11.17 -11.92
N SER A 25 27.18 -10.85 -13.01
CA SER A 25 28.20 -11.72 -13.60
C SER A 25 29.41 -11.91 -12.68
N LYS A 26 29.92 -10.84 -12.06
CA LYS A 26 30.98 -10.91 -11.04
C LYS A 26 30.58 -11.79 -9.85
N MET A 27 29.30 -11.78 -9.50
CA MET A 27 28.74 -12.50 -8.38
C MET A 27 28.45 -13.97 -8.70
N GLY A 28 28.03 -14.27 -9.93
CA GLY A 28 27.98 -15.64 -10.46
C GLY A 28 29.36 -16.30 -10.54
N LEU A 29 30.40 -15.53 -10.90
CA LEU A 29 31.79 -16.00 -10.89
C LEU A 29 32.32 -16.30 -9.47
N VAL A 30 31.96 -15.49 -8.47
CA VAL A 30 32.31 -15.78 -7.06
C VAL A 30 31.67 -17.10 -6.61
N HIS A 31 30.45 -17.40 -7.08
CA HIS A 31 29.69 -18.58 -6.70
C HIS A 31 30.16 -19.88 -7.40
N GLU A 32 30.67 -19.79 -8.64
CA GLU A 32 31.35 -20.93 -9.29
C GLU A 32 32.71 -21.22 -8.65
N THR A 33 33.41 -20.18 -8.18
CA THR A 33 34.73 -20.33 -7.55
C THR A 33 34.62 -21.02 -6.18
N THR A 34 33.61 -20.69 -5.36
CA THR A 34 33.38 -21.36 -4.07
C THR A 34 32.82 -22.78 -4.21
N ALA A 35 32.06 -23.06 -5.27
CA ALA A 35 31.60 -24.42 -5.58
C ALA A 35 32.73 -25.32 -6.13
N SER A 36 33.74 -24.75 -6.79
CA SER A 36 34.86 -25.49 -7.38
C SER A 36 36.01 -25.80 -6.42
N GLU A 37 36.09 -25.19 -5.23
CA GLU A 37 37.14 -25.46 -4.23
C GLU A 37 36.88 -26.70 -3.35
N ALA A 38 35.74 -27.39 -3.51
CA ALA A 38 35.47 -28.66 -2.85
C ALA A 38 36.17 -29.83 -3.60
N ALA A 39 37.49 -29.97 -3.44
CA ALA A 39 38.25 -31.13 -3.90
C ALA A 39 38.10 -32.37 -2.96
N PRO A 40 38.24 -33.60 -3.46
CA PRO A 40 37.72 -34.81 -2.79
C PRO A 40 38.67 -35.34 -1.71
N ILE A 41 38.14 -35.65 -0.53
CA ILE A 41 38.90 -36.34 0.52
C ILE A 41 38.90 -37.85 0.22
N THR A 42 40.10 -38.37 0.04
CA THR A 42 40.48 -39.74 -0.26
C THR A 42 40.23 -40.70 0.91
N GLN A 43 39.77 -41.89 0.54
CA GLN A 43 39.61 -43.09 1.36
C GLN A 43 40.98 -43.63 1.85
N ARG A 44 41.15 -43.90 3.15
CA ARG A 44 42.20 -44.79 3.70
C ARG A 44 41.78 -45.41 5.04
N ASP A 45 42.05 -46.70 5.17
CA ASP A 45 41.63 -47.67 6.19
C ASP A 45 42.22 -47.50 7.60
N ALA A 46 41.51 -48.14 8.56
CA ALA A 46 42.01 -49.09 9.59
C ALA A 46 41.77 -48.73 11.09
N THR A 47 40.78 -49.44 11.68
CA THR A 47 40.77 -50.17 12.97
C THR A 47 41.43 -49.59 14.24
N HIS A 48 40.65 -49.35 15.31
CA HIS A 48 40.81 -50.01 16.64
C HIS A 48 39.74 -49.62 17.70
N LEU A 49 39.15 -50.66 18.31
CA LEU A 49 38.68 -50.86 19.70
C LEU A 49 37.49 -50.09 20.35
N GLN A 50 36.77 -50.87 21.18
CA GLN A 50 35.51 -50.66 21.90
C GLN A 50 35.68 -49.97 23.27
N ALA A 51 34.64 -49.27 23.76
CA ALA A 51 33.92 -49.50 25.04
C ALA A 51 33.04 -48.26 25.43
N VAL A 52 31.70 -48.35 25.33
CA VAL A 52 30.67 -48.36 26.42
C VAL A 52 30.72 -47.21 27.44
N GLU A 53 29.76 -46.25 27.39
CA GLU A 53 28.69 -46.02 28.40
C GLU A 53 27.89 -44.70 28.15
N ASP A 54 26.56 -44.81 28.36
CA ASP A 54 25.52 -43.82 28.72
C ASP A 54 25.31 -42.49 27.95
N HIS A 55 24.23 -42.44 27.14
CA HIS A 55 23.44 -41.22 26.90
C HIS A 55 21.94 -41.53 26.63
N PRO A 56 21.01 -40.62 27.04
CA PRO A 56 19.54 -40.80 27.02
C PRO A 56 18.95 -40.77 25.59
N PRO A 57 17.66 -41.13 25.35
CA PRO A 57 17.14 -41.41 24.01
C PRO A 57 17.12 -40.16 23.12
N PRO A 58 17.22 -40.31 21.78
CA PRO A 58 17.45 -39.21 20.88
C PRO A 58 16.22 -38.31 20.81
N GLU A 59 16.41 -37.03 21.08
CA GLU A 59 15.53 -35.98 20.62
C GLU A 59 15.47 -36.07 19.09
N HIS A 60 14.26 -36.09 18.54
CA HIS A 60 14.04 -35.96 17.11
C HIS A 60 14.47 -34.55 16.66
N GLU A 61 15.77 -34.35 16.47
CA GLU A 61 16.31 -33.30 15.63
C GLU A 61 15.78 -33.54 14.23
N LYS A 62 14.68 -32.86 13.90
CA LYS A 62 14.30 -32.65 12.50
C LYS A 62 15.42 -31.83 11.89
N THR A 63 16.37 -32.52 11.28
CA THR A 63 17.31 -31.96 10.31
C THR A 63 16.47 -31.37 9.18
N HIS A 64 16.06 -30.11 9.35
CA HIS A 64 15.63 -29.29 8.23
C HIS A 64 16.87 -29.16 7.36
N ALA A 65 16.90 -29.91 6.27
CA ALA A 65 17.80 -29.66 5.17
C ALA A 65 17.62 -28.18 4.78
N GLN A 66 18.54 -27.34 5.24
CA GLN A 66 18.65 -25.97 4.78
C GLN A 66 19.02 -26.04 3.29
N SER A 67 18.02 -25.98 2.44
CA SER A 67 18.20 -25.51 1.07
C SER A 67 18.91 -24.16 1.18
N GLY A 68 20.10 -24.04 0.59
CA GLY A 68 20.88 -22.82 0.58
C GLY A 68 20.10 -21.69 -0.09
N HIS A 69 19.32 -20.94 0.70
CA HIS A 69 18.70 -19.72 0.26
C HIS A 69 19.80 -18.65 0.24
N VAL A 70 20.21 -18.26 -0.97
CA VAL A 70 21.11 -17.12 -1.17
C VAL A 70 20.45 -15.90 -0.51
N ASN A 71 21.10 -15.32 0.50
CA ASN A 71 20.68 -14.06 1.12
C ASN A 71 20.85 -12.92 0.12
N LEU A 72 19.85 -12.67 -0.71
CA LEU A 72 19.90 -11.64 -1.76
C LEU A 72 20.22 -10.26 -1.21
N GLY A 73 19.87 -9.96 0.05
CA GLY A 73 20.15 -8.68 0.68
C GLY A 73 21.64 -8.38 0.93
N GLU A 74 22.46 -9.40 1.20
CA GLU A 74 23.92 -9.26 1.39
C GLU A 74 24.65 -9.07 0.05
N VAL A 75 23.97 -9.47 -1.02
CA VAL A 75 24.50 -9.68 -2.35
C VAL A 75 24.08 -8.48 -3.23
N LEU A 76 22.86 -7.97 -3.10
CA LEU A 76 22.37 -6.86 -3.90
C LEU A 76 23.06 -5.54 -3.54
N PRO A 77 23.65 -4.83 -4.51
CA PRO A 77 24.29 -3.57 -4.23
C PRO A 77 23.25 -2.43 -4.12
N ILE A 78 23.55 -1.39 -3.34
CA ILE A 78 22.61 -0.30 -2.98
C ILE A 78 21.97 0.39 -4.20
N TRP A 79 22.71 0.51 -5.31
CA TRP A 79 22.21 1.14 -6.53
C TRP A 79 21.13 0.31 -7.25
N SER A 80 20.90 -0.94 -6.86
CA SER A 80 19.70 -1.72 -7.27
C SER A 80 18.39 -1.10 -6.80
N CYS A 81 18.41 -0.15 -5.85
CA CYS A 81 17.25 0.63 -5.41
C CYS A 81 16.88 1.79 -6.36
N ILE A 82 17.69 2.09 -7.39
CA ILE A 82 17.44 3.20 -8.33
C ILE A 82 16.04 3.11 -8.98
N PRO A 83 15.58 1.94 -9.49
CA PRO A 83 14.26 1.85 -10.09
C PRO A 83 13.11 2.19 -9.13
N PHE A 84 13.25 1.83 -7.85
CA PHE A 84 12.27 2.18 -6.81
C PHE A 84 12.21 3.69 -6.59
N ILE A 85 13.36 4.33 -6.44
CA ILE A 85 13.46 5.79 -6.29
C ILE A 85 12.90 6.49 -7.55
N GLY A 86 13.23 5.97 -8.73
CA GLY A 86 12.71 6.46 -10.01
C GLY A 86 11.19 6.37 -10.11
N MET A 87 10.60 5.27 -9.64
CA MET A 87 9.16 5.08 -9.56
C MET A 87 8.50 6.13 -8.64
N LEU A 88 9.03 6.32 -7.42
CA LEU A 88 8.51 7.30 -6.46
C LEU A 88 8.63 8.74 -6.98
N LEU A 89 9.78 9.09 -7.55
CA LEU A 89 9.98 10.41 -8.16
C LEU A 89 9.05 10.65 -9.35
N SER A 90 8.77 9.61 -10.15
CA SER A 90 7.84 9.71 -11.27
C SER A 90 6.43 10.05 -10.78
N ILE A 91 5.95 9.38 -9.71
CA ILE A 91 4.64 9.65 -9.10
C ILE A 91 4.59 11.06 -8.49
N ALA A 92 5.69 11.52 -7.87
CA ALA A 92 5.71 12.84 -7.23
C ALA A 92 5.81 14.00 -8.23
N LEU A 93 6.60 13.85 -9.30
CA LEU A 93 6.97 14.97 -10.18
C LEU A 93 6.14 15.02 -11.46
N PHE A 94 5.84 13.90 -12.11
CA PHE A 94 5.17 13.93 -13.43
C PHE A 94 3.73 14.45 -13.41
N PRO A 95 2.90 14.19 -12.39
CA PRO A 95 1.58 14.82 -12.29
C PRO A 95 1.65 16.36 -12.23
N LEU A 96 2.76 16.92 -11.71
CA LEU A 96 2.95 18.37 -11.58
C LEU A 96 3.62 18.98 -12.82
N LEU A 97 4.66 18.33 -13.35
CA LEU A 97 5.48 18.85 -14.45
C LEU A 97 4.88 18.58 -15.83
N LEU A 98 4.25 17.41 -16.03
CA LEU A 98 3.69 16.97 -17.30
C LEU A 98 2.33 16.27 -17.10
N PRO A 99 1.28 17.00 -16.68
CA PRO A 99 0.00 16.40 -16.32
C PRO A 99 -0.59 15.56 -17.46
N GLU A 100 -0.67 16.10 -18.68
CA GLU A 100 -1.25 15.38 -19.82
C GLU A 100 -0.51 14.08 -20.15
N PHE A 101 0.83 14.08 -20.02
CA PHE A 101 1.61 12.86 -20.22
C PHE A 101 1.31 11.83 -19.14
N TRP A 102 1.28 12.25 -17.86
CA TRP A 102 1.00 11.35 -16.76
C TRP A 102 -0.35 10.65 -16.91
N HIS A 103 -1.42 11.41 -17.17
CA HIS A 103 -2.77 10.86 -17.28
C HIS A 103 -2.90 9.75 -18.35
N HIS A 104 -2.10 9.81 -19.43
CA HIS A 104 -2.14 8.80 -20.50
C HIS A 104 -1.07 7.71 -20.37
N HIS A 105 0.01 7.95 -19.61
CA HIS A 105 1.20 7.09 -19.61
C HIS A 105 1.63 6.59 -18.23
N PHE A 106 0.94 6.91 -17.13
CA PHE A 106 1.32 6.47 -15.77
C PHE A 106 1.54 4.95 -15.69
N GLY A 107 0.67 4.15 -16.32
CA GLY A 107 0.81 2.69 -16.37
C GLY A 107 2.04 2.23 -17.15
N LYS A 108 2.41 2.94 -18.23
CA LYS A 108 3.62 2.65 -19.02
C LYS A 108 4.89 3.03 -18.25
N VAL A 109 4.86 4.13 -17.51
CA VAL A 109 5.98 4.55 -16.64
C VAL A 109 6.18 3.54 -15.51
N SER A 110 5.09 3.07 -14.90
CA SER A 110 5.13 2.02 -13.89
C SER A 110 5.70 0.71 -14.44
N ALA A 111 5.18 0.25 -15.58
CA ALA A 111 5.68 -0.94 -16.25
C ALA A 111 7.15 -0.81 -16.66
N PHE A 112 7.57 0.36 -17.12
CA PHE A 112 8.97 0.64 -17.44
C PHE A 112 9.85 0.39 -16.21
N TRP A 113 9.60 1.05 -15.08
CA TRP A 113 10.41 0.85 -13.88
C TRP A 113 10.37 -0.60 -13.35
N ALA A 114 9.20 -1.24 -13.41
CA ALA A 114 9.04 -2.64 -13.03
C ALA A 114 9.89 -3.59 -13.88
N VAL A 115 9.90 -3.41 -15.20
CA VAL A 115 10.72 -4.20 -16.13
C VAL A 115 12.21 -3.89 -15.96
N CYS A 116 12.55 -2.62 -15.77
CA CYS A 116 13.94 -2.19 -15.57
C CYS A 116 14.57 -2.81 -14.32
N MET A 117 13.79 -3.06 -13.27
CA MET A 117 14.23 -3.83 -12.12
C MET A 117 14.12 -5.35 -12.37
N GLY A 118 12.94 -5.81 -12.79
CA GLY A 118 12.58 -7.24 -12.79
C GLY A 118 13.33 -8.05 -13.84
N LEU A 119 13.54 -7.50 -15.05
CA LEU A 119 14.20 -8.25 -16.12
C LEU A 119 15.68 -8.53 -15.81
N PRO A 120 16.52 -7.53 -15.43
CA PRO A 120 17.89 -7.81 -15.00
C PRO A 120 17.95 -8.76 -13.80
N PHE A 121 17.04 -8.61 -12.85
CA PHE A 121 16.97 -9.44 -11.65
C PHE A 121 16.70 -10.91 -11.98
N VAL A 122 15.74 -11.19 -12.88
CA VAL A 122 15.45 -12.55 -13.36
C VAL A 122 16.62 -13.12 -14.18
N ILE A 123 17.28 -12.31 -15.01
CA ILE A 123 18.46 -12.77 -15.78
C ILE A 123 19.60 -13.16 -14.83
N ALA A 124 19.83 -12.37 -13.78
CA ALA A 124 20.90 -12.58 -12.81
C ALA A 124 20.67 -13.79 -11.89
N PHE A 125 19.50 -13.86 -11.25
CA PHE A 125 19.23 -14.82 -10.17
C PHE A 125 18.24 -15.93 -10.57
N LYS A 126 17.74 -15.93 -11.81
CA LYS A 126 16.90 -16.97 -12.41
C LYS A 126 15.73 -17.38 -11.52
N GLY A 127 15.67 -18.65 -11.10
CA GLY A 127 14.56 -19.21 -10.33
C GLY A 127 14.34 -18.53 -8.98
N VAL A 128 15.41 -18.02 -8.36
CA VAL A 128 15.32 -17.31 -7.08
C VAL A 128 14.62 -15.96 -7.26
N ALA A 129 15.00 -15.20 -8.29
CA ALA A 129 14.32 -13.94 -8.62
C ALA A 129 12.85 -14.15 -9.01
N LEU A 130 12.55 -15.20 -9.77
CA LEU A 130 11.17 -15.53 -10.12
C LEU A 130 10.34 -15.86 -8.87
N HIS A 131 10.91 -16.61 -7.93
CA HIS A 131 10.25 -16.95 -6.68
C HIS A 131 9.98 -15.70 -5.83
N GLU A 132 10.94 -14.80 -5.67
CA GLU A 132 10.77 -13.54 -4.93
C GLU A 132 9.73 -12.61 -5.57
N ILE A 133 9.75 -12.46 -6.90
CA ILE A 133 8.74 -11.68 -7.63
C ILE A 133 7.35 -12.31 -7.45
N LEU A 134 7.25 -13.64 -7.54
CA LEU A 134 5.96 -14.31 -7.35
C LEU A 134 5.48 -14.20 -5.91
N HIS A 135 6.39 -14.32 -4.94
CA HIS A 135 6.13 -14.13 -3.52
C HIS A 135 5.59 -12.72 -3.28
N ILE A 136 6.28 -11.66 -3.69
CA ILE A 136 5.81 -10.30 -3.42
C ILE A 136 4.46 -9.99 -4.11
N ILE A 137 4.23 -10.54 -5.31
CA ILE A 137 2.97 -10.35 -6.02
C ILE A 137 1.83 -11.07 -5.29
N LEU A 138 1.99 -12.35 -4.98
CA LEU A 138 0.92 -13.14 -4.37
C LEU A 138 0.75 -12.80 -2.89
N ALA A 139 1.85 -12.71 -2.14
CA ALA A 139 1.89 -12.47 -0.70
C ALA A 139 1.48 -11.05 -0.31
N ASP A 140 1.88 -10.04 -1.09
CA ASP A 140 1.72 -8.66 -0.67
C ASP A 140 0.78 -7.87 -1.59
N TYR A 141 1.07 -7.83 -2.89
CA TYR A 141 0.32 -7.00 -3.85
C TYR A 141 -1.14 -7.44 -4.01
N VAL A 142 -1.40 -8.75 -4.13
CA VAL A 142 -2.76 -9.27 -4.34
C VAL A 142 -3.69 -8.96 -3.16
N PRO A 143 -3.36 -9.26 -1.89
CA PRO A 143 -4.19 -8.84 -0.76
C PRO A 143 -4.33 -7.34 -0.67
N PHE A 144 -3.24 -6.62 -0.93
CA PHE A 144 -3.23 -5.17 -0.87
C PHE A 144 -4.26 -4.58 -1.82
N ILE A 145 -4.28 -5.03 -3.09
CA ILE A 145 -5.25 -4.51 -4.06
C ILE A 145 -6.67 -5.01 -3.78
N ILE A 146 -6.85 -6.24 -3.29
CA ILE A 146 -8.16 -6.76 -2.85
C ILE A 146 -8.71 -5.90 -1.71
N LEU A 147 -7.87 -5.57 -0.73
CA LEU A 147 -8.24 -4.71 0.39
C LEU A 147 -8.67 -3.34 -0.10
N LEU A 148 -7.81 -2.63 -0.84
CA LEU A 148 -8.14 -1.30 -1.33
C LEU A 148 -9.37 -1.30 -2.23
N TRP A 149 -9.50 -2.31 -3.10
CA TRP A 149 -10.67 -2.46 -3.96
C TRP A 149 -11.94 -2.66 -3.13
N SER A 150 -11.92 -3.50 -2.10
CA SER A 150 -13.09 -3.75 -1.24
C SER A 150 -13.49 -2.49 -0.46
N LEU A 151 -12.53 -1.79 0.16
CA LEU A 151 -12.78 -0.54 0.88
C LEU A 151 -13.33 0.53 -0.06
N PHE A 152 -12.70 0.72 -1.22
CA PHE A 152 -13.14 1.70 -2.22
C PHE A 152 -14.55 1.39 -2.73
N THR A 153 -14.82 0.13 -3.06
CA THR A 153 -16.11 -0.32 -3.60
C THR A 153 -17.23 -0.17 -2.58
N VAL A 154 -17.00 -0.59 -1.32
CA VAL A 154 -17.98 -0.50 -0.24
C VAL A 154 -18.23 0.95 0.17
N SER A 155 -17.16 1.74 0.34
CA SER A 155 -17.24 3.16 0.71
C SER A 155 -17.92 3.99 -0.36
N GLY A 156 -17.65 3.70 -1.64
CA GLY A 156 -18.29 4.36 -2.78
C GLY A 156 -19.79 4.07 -2.90
N GLY A 157 -20.27 3.03 -2.21
CA GLY A 157 -21.69 2.74 -2.06
C GLY A 157 -22.39 3.50 -0.94
N ILE A 158 -21.67 4.34 -0.17
CA ILE A 158 -22.23 5.16 0.91
C ILE A 158 -22.33 6.60 0.43
N LEU A 159 -23.54 7.15 0.36
CA LEU A 159 -23.78 8.53 -0.08
C LEU A 159 -24.44 9.34 1.05
N LEU A 160 -23.79 10.44 1.42
CA LEU A 160 -24.42 11.45 2.27
C LEU A 160 -25.15 12.48 1.40
N ARG A 161 -26.48 12.47 1.45
CA ARG A 161 -27.36 13.47 0.83
C ARG A 161 -27.80 14.52 1.86
N GLY A 162 -28.21 15.68 1.36
CA GLY A 162 -28.69 16.82 2.14
C GLY A 162 -27.79 18.05 2.03
N SER A 163 -28.31 19.19 2.46
CA SER A 163 -27.62 20.48 2.38
C SER A 163 -26.87 20.76 3.68
N LEU A 164 -25.53 20.77 3.62
CA LEU A 164 -24.68 21.23 4.73
C LEU A 164 -24.33 22.71 4.52
N ARG A 165 -24.38 23.49 5.59
CA ARG A 165 -23.92 24.88 5.55
C ARG A 165 -22.40 24.92 5.64
N GLY A 166 -21.73 25.57 4.68
CA GLY A 166 -20.27 25.80 4.72
C GLY A 166 -19.83 26.87 5.72
N THR A 167 -20.28 26.76 6.98
CA THR A 167 -19.76 27.60 8.07
C THR A 167 -18.47 27.00 8.64
N PRO A 168 -17.58 27.81 9.25
CA PRO A 168 -16.30 27.33 9.75
C PRO A 168 -16.44 26.19 10.77
N VAL A 169 -17.44 26.27 11.64
CA VAL A 169 -17.75 25.21 12.61
C VAL A 169 -18.15 23.92 11.91
N VAL A 170 -19.08 23.98 10.96
CA VAL A 170 -19.57 22.77 10.26
C VAL A 170 -18.44 22.13 9.47
N ASN A 171 -17.65 22.92 8.76
CA ASN A 171 -16.49 22.40 8.01
C ASN A 171 -15.46 21.74 8.92
N THR A 172 -15.16 22.37 10.07
CA THR A 172 -14.20 21.82 11.04
C THR A 172 -14.70 20.51 11.62
N VAL A 173 -16.01 20.41 11.89
CA VAL A 173 -16.65 19.16 12.32
C VAL A 173 -16.58 18.09 11.24
N ILE A 174 -16.83 18.42 9.97
CA ILE A 174 -16.70 17.47 8.85
C ILE A 174 -15.25 16.95 8.77
N LEU A 175 -14.25 17.82 8.87
CA LEU A 175 -12.84 17.43 8.85
C LEU A 175 -12.47 16.55 10.05
N ALA A 176 -12.94 16.89 11.24
CA ALA A 176 -12.71 16.10 12.45
C ALA A 176 -13.34 14.70 12.34
N ILE A 177 -14.60 14.62 11.90
CA ILE A 177 -15.28 13.35 11.65
C ILE A 177 -14.53 12.54 10.58
N GLY A 178 -14.10 13.17 9.49
CA GLY A 178 -13.34 12.49 8.44
C GLY A 178 -12.00 11.96 8.91
N THR A 179 -11.29 12.71 9.74
CA THR A 179 -10.02 12.29 10.35
C THR A 179 -10.21 11.05 11.21
N LEU A 180 -11.29 11.01 12.00
CA LEU A 180 -11.62 9.84 12.82
C LEU A 180 -12.07 8.64 11.98
N LEU A 181 -12.92 8.87 10.97
CA LEU A 181 -13.41 7.82 10.08
C LEU A 181 -12.30 7.21 9.23
N ALA A 182 -11.26 7.97 8.86
CA ALA A 182 -10.15 7.49 8.03
C ALA A 182 -9.40 6.32 8.67
N SER A 183 -9.27 6.29 10.00
CA SER A 183 -8.65 5.19 10.72
C SER A 183 -9.49 3.92 10.74
N TRP A 184 -10.80 4.01 10.51
CA TRP A 184 -11.68 2.83 10.52
C TRP A 184 -11.98 2.35 9.11
N MET A 185 -12.28 3.27 8.21
CA MET A 185 -12.76 3.01 6.86
C MET A 185 -11.66 3.11 5.79
N GLY A 186 -10.42 3.41 6.19
CA GLY A 186 -9.35 3.77 5.26
C GLY A 186 -9.40 5.24 4.85
N THR A 187 -8.24 5.86 4.60
CA THR A 187 -8.15 7.23 4.07
C THR A 187 -8.90 7.39 2.75
N THR A 188 -8.78 6.42 1.84
CA THR A 188 -9.49 6.41 0.56
C THR A 188 -11.01 6.37 0.76
N GLY A 189 -11.50 5.51 1.66
CA GLY A 189 -12.93 5.38 1.94
C GLY A 189 -13.50 6.65 2.56
N ALA A 190 -12.86 7.16 3.63
CA ALA A 190 -13.30 8.38 4.30
C ALA A 190 -13.26 9.60 3.37
N ALA A 191 -12.22 9.72 2.54
CA ALA A 191 -12.12 10.77 1.54
C ALA A 191 -13.26 10.68 0.53
N MET A 192 -13.56 9.49 0.01
CA MET A 192 -14.64 9.26 -0.95
C MET A 192 -16.02 9.63 -0.39
N LEU A 193 -16.28 9.29 0.86
CA LEU A 193 -17.55 9.59 1.54
C LEU A 193 -17.73 11.10 1.79
N LEU A 194 -16.66 11.81 2.17
CA LEU A 194 -16.76 13.18 2.68
C LEU A 194 -16.38 14.28 1.70
N ILE A 195 -15.56 14.02 0.67
CA ILE A 195 -15.07 15.09 -0.22
C ILE A 195 -16.22 15.78 -0.95
N ARG A 196 -17.22 15.03 -1.41
CA ARG A 196 -18.39 15.55 -2.12
C ARG A 196 -19.29 16.42 -1.25
N PRO A 197 -19.79 15.94 -0.09
CA PRO A 197 -20.58 16.81 0.80
C PRO A 197 -19.76 18.02 1.25
N PHE A 198 -18.44 17.88 1.46
CA PHE A 198 -17.56 19.00 1.80
C PHE A 198 -17.46 20.05 0.68
N LEU A 199 -17.25 19.64 -0.56
CA LEU A 199 -17.22 20.54 -1.72
C LEU A 199 -18.58 21.20 -1.99
N ARG A 200 -19.68 20.45 -1.85
CA ARG A 200 -21.05 20.98 -2.01
C ARG A 200 -21.38 22.01 -0.94
N ALA A 201 -21.07 21.74 0.33
CA ALA A 201 -21.28 22.67 1.44
C ALA A 201 -20.56 24.01 1.23
N ASN A 202 -19.42 23.97 0.54
CA ASN A 202 -18.55 25.12 0.30
C ASN A 202 -18.62 25.66 -1.13
N LYS A 203 -19.61 25.25 -1.94
CA LYS A 203 -19.73 25.67 -3.36
C LYS A 203 -19.80 27.19 -3.53
N HIS A 204 -20.42 27.88 -2.57
CA HIS A 204 -20.62 29.34 -2.57
C HIS A 204 -19.46 30.14 -1.95
N ARG A 205 -18.41 29.46 -1.46
CA ARG A 205 -17.23 30.09 -0.84
C ARG A 205 -16.27 30.59 -1.92
N LYS A 206 -15.63 31.73 -1.68
CA LYS A 206 -14.63 32.28 -2.62
C LYS A 206 -13.33 31.49 -2.53
N ASN A 207 -12.85 31.23 -1.31
CA ASN A 207 -11.57 30.56 -1.08
C ASN A 207 -11.78 29.08 -0.73
N ARG A 208 -11.70 28.20 -1.74
CA ARG A 208 -11.93 26.75 -1.58
C ARG A 208 -10.65 25.91 -1.57
N THR A 209 -9.57 26.40 -2.18
CA THR A 209 -8.33 25.62 -2.36
C THR A 209 -7.72 25.18 -1.03
N PHE A 210 -7.58 26.09 -0.07
CA PHE A 210 -7.01 25.74 1.24
C PHE A 210 -7.89 24.71 1.97
N MET A 211 -9.22 24.79 1.82
CA MET A 211 -10.15 23.84 2.43
C MET A 211 -9.90 22.42 1.93
N VAL A 212 -9.70 22.25 0.62
CA VAL A 212 -9.37 20.95 0.02
C VAL A 212 -7.98 20.47 0.46
N VAL A 213 -7.00 21.37 0.59
CA VAL A 213 -5.65 21.01 1.08
C VAL A 213 -5.70 20.49 2.51
N PHE A 214 -6.42 21.17 3.41
CA PHE A 214 -6.61 20.70 4.78
C PHE A 214 -7.41 19.40 4.85
N PHE A 215 -8.39 19.22 3.96
CA PHE A 215 -9.08 17.93 3.81
C PHE A 215 -8.10 16.80 3.45
N ILE A 216 -7.19 17.04 2.50
CA ILE A 216 -6.16 16.07 2.11
C ILE A 216 -5.25 15.75 3.30
N PHE A 217 -4.74 16.76 4.00
CA PHE A 217 -3.84 16.55 5.14
C PHE A 217 -4.51 15.78 6.29
N LEU A 218 -5.72 16.17 6.67
CA LEU A 218 -6.41 15.59 7.82
C LEU A 218 -7.06 14.24 7.49
N VAL A 219 -7.89 14.19 6.45
CA VAL A 219 -8.73 13.02 6.15
C VAL A 219 -8.00 12.00 5.29
N ALA A 220 -7.29 12.45 4.25
CA ALA A 220 -6.66 11.56 3.27
C ALA A 220 -5.21 11.17 3.63
N ASN A 221 -4.68 11.63 4.76
CA ASN A 221 -3.30 11.34 5.17
C ASN A 221 -3.22 11.04 6.69
N VAL A 222 -3.21 12.07 7.54
CA VAL A 222 -2.99 11.92 9.01
C VAL A 222 -4.01 10.97 9.66
N GLY A 223 -5.28 11.08 9.27
CA GLY A 223 -6.37 10.28 9.82
C GLY A 223 -6.25 8.78 9.61
N GLY A 224 -5.41 8.30 8.67
CA GLY A 224 -5.19 6.88 8.41
C GLY A 224 -4.19 6.19 9.34
N SER A 225 -3.63 6.89 10.32
CA SER A 225 -2.46 6.39 11.05
C SER A 225 -2.75 5.38 12.18
N LEU A 226 -4.01 5.18 12.61
CA LEU A 226 -4.31 4.37 13.79
C LEU A 226 -4.54 2.89 13.52
N THR A 227 -4.77 2.47 12.28
CA THR A 227 -4.98 1.06 11.94
C THR A 227 -4.22 0.69 10.67
N PRO A 228 -3.87 -0.60 10.49
CA PRO A 228 -3.31 -1.09 9.23
C PRO A 228 -4.20 -0.83 8.01
N LEU A 229 -5.51 -0.63 8.20
CA LEU A 229 -6.46 -0.37 7.11
C LEU A 229 -6.41 1.06 6.60
N GLY A 230 -5.90 1.98 7.42
CA GLY A 230 -5.93 3.41 7.17
C GLY A 230 -5.05 3.84 6.00
N ASP A 231 -3.90 3.20 5.85
CA ASP A 231 -2.83 3.62 4.93
C ASP A 231 -2.06 2.41 4.35
N PRO A 232 -1.68 2.44 3.05
CA PRO A 232 -0.97 1.35 2.38
C PRO A 232 0.31 0.83 3.07
N PRO A 233 1.31 1.67 3.41
CA PRO A 233 2.44 1.26 4.24
C PRO A 233 2.09 0.51 5.53
N LEU A 234 1.06 0.95 6.26
CA LEU A 234 0.67 0.30 7.52
C LEU A 234 0.09 -1.09 7.28
N PHE A 235 -0.69 -1.26 6.22
CA PHE A 235 -1.18 -2.58 5.82
C PHE A 235 -0.03 -3.51 5.41
N LEU A 236 0.94 -3.00 4.67
CA LEU A 236 2.11 -3.79 4.27
C LEU A 236 2.93 -4.25 5.48
N GLY A 237 3.08 -3.40 6.50
CA GLY A 237 3.70 -3.79 7.76
C GLY A 237 2.90 -4.91 8.47
N PHE A 238 1.57 -4.83 8.45
CA PHE A 238 0.71 -5.88 9.01
C PHE A 238 0.86 -7.22 8.29
N LEU A 239 0.94 -7.23 6.95
CA LEU A 239 1.22 -8.46 6.18
C LEU A 239 2.59 -9.08 6.53
N HIS A 240 3.55 -8.26 6.95
CA HIS A 240 4.87 -8.69 7.40
C HIS A 240 4.93 -9.01 8.90
N GLY A 241 3.79 -9.15 9.58
CA GLY A 241 3.72 -9.62 10.97
C GLY A 241 3.67 -8.53 12.04
N VAL A 242 3.55 -7.25 11.66
CA VAL A 242 3.27 -6.18 12.64
C VAL A 242 1.86 -6.34 13.19
N SER A 243 1.71 -6.38 14.51
CA SER A 243 0.40 -6.59 15.13
C SER A 243 -0.58 -5.44 14.85
N PHE A 244 -1.87 -5.78 14.74
CA PHE A 244 -2.93 -4.82 14.41
C PHE A 244 -2.97 -3.61 15.34
N PHE A 245 -2.73 -3.82 16.65
CA PHE A 245 -2.81 -2.77 17.66
C PHE A 245 -1.52 -1.95 17.81
N TRP A 246 -0.45 -2.29 17.11
CA TRP A 246 0.82 -1.56 17.21
C TRP A 246 0.66 -0.08 16.80
N THR A 247 -0.15 0.19 15.77
CA THR A 247 -0.42 1.54 15.24
C THR A 247 -1.12 2.46 16.24
N LEU A 248 -1.83 1.92 17.24
CA LEU A 248 -2.45 2.73 18.30
C LEU A 248 -1.41 3.47 19.16
N LYS A 249 -0.15 3.03 19.16
CA LYS A 249 0.95 3.75 19.82
C LYS A 249 1.21 5.13 19.20
N ILE A 250 0.78 5.34 17.95
CA ILE A 250 0.93 6.59 17.19
C ILE A 250 -0.23 7.57 17.51
N PHE A 251 -1.23 7.15 18.29
CA PHE A 251 -2.40 7.96 18.61
C PHE A 251 -2.08 9.35 19.19
N PRO A 252 -1.16 9.50 20.17
CA PRO A 252 -0.81 10.82 20.70
C PRO A 252 -0.23 11.76 19.63
N GLN A 253 0.62 11.25 18.74
CA GLN A 253 1.24 12.00 17.65
C GLN A 253 0.19 12.40 16.60
N MET A 254 -0.69 11.47 16.23
CA MET A 254 -1.80 11.76 15.32
C MET A 254 -2.71 12.84 15.90
N LEU A 255 -3.08 12.72 17.18
CA LEU A 255 -3.95 13.68 17.86
C LEU A 255 -3.32 15.07 17.89
N LEU A 256 -2.03 15.18 18.24
CA LEU A 256 -1.31 16.44 18.26
C LEU A 256 -1.34 17.12 16.89
N VAL A 257 -0.97 16.41 15.82
CA VAL A 257 -0.95 16.95 14.46
C VAL A 257 -2.36 17.32 14.00
N SER A 258 -3.35 16.46 14.28
CA SER A 258 -4.75 16.70 13.89
C SER A 258 -5.32 17.95 14.57
N VAL A 259 -5.06 18.13 15.88
CA VAL A 259 -5.51 19.30 16.63
C VAL A 259 -4.85 20.58 16.10
N LEU A 260 -3.54 20.57 15.85
CA LEU A 260 -2.84 21.72 15.28
C LEU A 260 -3.38 22.10 13.90
N LEU A 261 -3.58 21.11 13.02
CA LEU A 261 -4.13 21.34 11.68
C LEU A 261 -5.59 21.82 11.73
N LEU A 262 -6.44 21.23 12.59
CA LEU A 262 -7.83 21.68 12.76
C LEU A 262 -7.90 23.10 13.33
N MET A 263 -7.01 23.45 14.26
CA MET A 263 -6.94 24.80 14.81
C MET A 263 -6.49 25.81 13.74
N ALA A 264 -5.43 25.49 12.99
CA ALA A 264 -4.96 26.32 11.88
C ALA A 264 -6.06 26.49 10.81
N TYR A 265 -6.74 25.41 10.47
CA TYR A 265 -7.89 25.41 9.56
C TYR A 265 -9.01 26.32 10.07
N PHE A 266 -9.44 26.15 11.33
CA PHE A 266 -10.54 26.92 11.90
C PHE A 266 -10.25 28.41 11.95
N ILE A 267 -9.02 28.81 12.31
CA ILE A 267 -8.58 30.21 12.32
C ILE A 267 -8.62 30.77 10.89
N MET A 268 -8.06 30.04 9.93
CA MET A 268 -7.97 30.47 8.54
C MET A 268 -9.36 30.55 7.88
N ASP A 269 -10.21 29.55 8.08
CA ASP A 269 -11.57 29.54 7.53
C ASP A 269 -12.41 30.64 8.18
N THR A 270 -12.28 30.88 9.48
CA THR A 270 -12.98 31.99 10.16
C THR A 270 -12.53 33.36 9.62
N TYR A 271 -11.23 33.55 9.38
CA TYR A 271 -10.69 34.78 8.80
C TYR A 271 -11.26 35.05 7.40
N PHE A 272 -11.21 34.05 6.51
CA PHE A 272 -11.77 34.19 5.17
C PHE A 272 -13.29 34.29 5.19
N TYR A 273 -13.97 33.55 6.07
CA TYR A 273 -15.42 33.61 6.22
C TYR A 273 -15.91 35.02 6.55
N ARG A 274 -15.24 35.70 7.49
CA ARG A 274 -15.58 37.08 7.85
C ARG A 274 -15.34 38.07 6.70
N ARG A 275 -14.29 37.85 5.90
CA ARG A 275 -13.94 38.71 4.76
C ARG A 275 -14.83 38.52 3.54
N GLU A 276 -15.43 37.35 3.39
CA GLU A 276 -16.30 37.05 2.26
C GLU A 276 -17.64 37.79 2.32
N GLY A 277 -18.03 38.32 3.50
CA GLY A 277 -19.23 39.14 3.66
C GLY A 277 -20.52 38.40 3.24
N LEU A 278 -20.53 37.06 3.32
CA LEU A 278 -21.66 36.23 2.95
C LEU A 278 -22.87 36.62 3.81
N SER A 279 -23.79 37.39 3.20
CA SER A 279 -25.04 37.80 3.84
C SER A 279 -25.93 36.59 4.06
N ALA A 280 -26.72 36.61 5.15
CA ALA A 280 -27.70 35.57 5.44
C ALA A 280 -28.68 35.30 4.27
N LYS A 281 -28.82 36.26 3.33
CA LYS A 281 -29.66 36.16 2.12
C LYS A 281 -29.15 35.19 1.04
N THR A 282 -27.85 34.86 0.98
CA THR A 282 -27.33 33.88 0.00
C THR A 282 -27.55 32.43 0.43
N LEU A 283 -28.09 32.21 1.64
CA LEU A 283 -28.26 30.90 2.30
C LEU A 283 -29.72 30.39 2.27
N ASP A 284 -30.59 31.00 1.47
CA ASP A 284 -32.00 30.61 1.25
C ASP A 284 -32.15 29.37 0.33
N GLU A 285 -31.15 28.49 0.31
CA GLU A 285 -31.33 27.15 -0.26
C GLU A 285 -32.26 26.35 0.66
N LYS A 286 -33.28 25.72 0.08
CA LYS A 286 -34.18 24.79 0.78
C LYS A 286 -33.33 23.79 1.56
N LYS A 287 -33.46 23.80 2.89
CA LYS A 287 -32.76 22.85 3.76
C LYS A 287 -33.26 21.44 3.46
N GLU A 288 -32.44 20.66 2.79
CA GLU A 288 -32.68 19.23 2.66
C GLU A 288 -32.11 18.52 3.89
N PRO A 289 -32.89 17.68 4.59
CA PRO A 289 -32.41 16.94 5.74
C PRO A 289 -31.28 16.00 5.32
N LEU A 290 -30.31 15.80 6.22
CA LEU A 290 -29.23 14.85 6.00
C LEU A 290 -29.81 13.43 5.93
N ARG A 291 -29.55 12.75 4.82
CA ARG A 291 -29.95 11.37 4.60
C ARG A 291 -28.74 10.57 4.17
N LEU A 292 -28.57 9.40 4.78
CA LEU A 292 -27.51 8.49 4.44
C LEU A 292 -28.11 7.37 3.59
N GLU A 293 -27.71 7.32 2.33
CA GLU A 293 -28.10 6.26 1.39
C GLU A 293 -26.99 5.20 1.33
N GLY A 294 -27.39 3.93 1.15
CA GLY A 294 -26.45 2.81 1.17
C GLY A 294 -25.89 2.48 2.56
N TYR A 295 -26.61 2.79 3.64
CA TYR A 295 -26.16 2.55 5.02
C TYR A 295 -25.80 1.08 5.31
N HIS A 296 -26.38 0.11 4.59
CA HIS A 296 -26.02 -1.30 4.72
C HIS A 296 -24.54 -1.56 4.38
N ASN A 297 -23.88 -0.68 3.60
CA ASN A 297 -22.45 -0.80 3.30
C ASN A 297 -21.58 -0.58 4.54
N PHE A 298 -22.08 0.06 5.61
CA PHE A 298 -21.38 0.07 6.89
C PHE A 298 -21.24 -1.33 7.49
N LEU A 299 -22.20 -2.23 7.26
CA LEU A 299 -22.09 -3.61 7.71
C LEU A 299 -20.98 -4.35 6.97
N PHE A 300 -20.90 -4.19 5.64
CA PHE A 300 -19.80 -4.75 4.85
C PHE A 300 -18.45 -4.15 5.24
N LEU A 301 -18.40 -2.85 5.52
CA LEU A 301 -17.18 -2.21 5.98
C LEU A 301 -16.72 -2.78 7.33
N LEU A 302 -17.63 -2.90 8.29
CA LEU A 302 -17.33 -3.51 9.58
C LEU A 302 -16.89 -4.98 9.40
N GLY A 303 -17.50 -5.68 8.46
CA GLY A 303 -17.08 -7.02 8.05
C GLY A 303 -15.65 -7.06 7.50
N ILE A 304 -15.26 -6.11 6.64
CA ILE A 304 -13.90 -6.02 6.10
C ILE A 304 -12.91 -5.78 7.25
N ILE A 305 -13.19 -4.81 8.12
CA ILE A 305 -12.37 -4.53 9.31
C ILE A 305 -12.24 -5.79 10.18
N GLY A 306 -13.37 -6.47 10.42
CA GLY A 306 -13.43 -7.71 11.19
C GLY A 306 -12.63 -8.85 10.57
N CYS A 307 -12.66 -9.02 9.25
CA CYS A 307 -11.90 -10.06 8.55
C CYS A 307 -10.40 -9.80 8.62
N VAL A 308 -9.97 -8.55 8.43
CA VAL A 308 -8.56 -8.19 8.54
C VAL A 308 -8.06 -8.37 9.97
N LEU A 309 -8.85 -7.96 10.97
CA LEU A 309 -8.53 -8.17 12.37
C LEU A 309 -8.49 -9.65 12.75
N PHE A 310 -9.45 -10.45 12.28
CA PHE A 310 -9.50 -11.89 12.51
C PHE A 310 -8.26 -12.60 11.93
N SER A 311 -7.88 -12.24 10.71
CA SER A 311 -6.68 -12.74 10.03
C SER A 311 -5.37 -12.47 10.78
N GLY A 312 -5.34 -11.43 11.63
CA GLY A 312 -4.15 -11.07 12.41
C GLY A 312 -4.14 -11.62 13.85
N ILE A 313 -5.22 -12.24 14.31
CA ILE A 313 -5.34 -12.78 15.68
C ILE A 313 -5.36 -14.30 15.69
N VAL A 314 -5.92 -14.90 14.64
CA VAL A 314 -6.19 -16.34 14.59
C VAL A 314 -5.22 -17.00 13.64
N ASP A 315 -4.44 -17.96 14.15
CA ASP A 315 -3.52 -18.77 13.35
C ASP A 315 -4.13 -20.15 13.05
N TRP A 316 -4.58 -20.34 11.81
CA TRP A 316 -5.17 -21.60 11.33
C TRP A 316 -4.16 -22.52 10.62
N GLY A 317 -2.87 -22.18 10.69
CA GLY A 317 -1.78 -22.90 10.02
C GLY A 317 -1.50 -22.39 8.60
N GLU A 318 -0.54 -23.04 7.93
CA GLU A 318 -0.04 -22.65 6.61
C GLU A 318 -0.44 -23.65 5.53
N ILE A 319 -0.80 -23.13 4.35
CA ILE A 319 -0.93 -23.90 3.12
C ILE A 319 0.14 -23.39 2.14
N SER A 320 0.94 -24.30 1.60
CA SER A 320 1.89 -23.99 0.54
C SER A 320 1.20 -24.04 -0.82
N THR A 321 0.97 -22.88 -1.43
CA THR A 321 0.52 -22.77 -2.82
C THR A 321 1.70 -22.36 -3.69
N LEU A 322 2.04 -23.16 -4.71
CA LEU A 322 3.15 -22.87 -5.65
C LEU A 322 4.52 -22.64 -4.96
N GLY A 323 4.76 -23.30 -3.82
CA GLY A 323 6.00 -23.14 -3.04
C GLY A 323 6.06 -21.87 -2.19
N ILE A 324 4.99 -21.07 -2.16
CA ILE A 324 4.85 -19.90 -1.30
C ILE A 324 4.00 -20.26 -0.09
N HIS A 325 4.56 -20.10 1.10
CA HIS A 325 3.89 -20.33 2.37
C HIS A 325 2.93 -19.18 2.66
N ARG A 326 1.62 -19.48 2.69
CA ARG A 326 0.59 -18.51 3.11
C ARG A 326 -0.30 -19.12 4.18
N ALA A 327 -0.63 -18.32 5.17
CA ALA A 327 -1.57 -18.73 6.20
C ALA A 327 -2.95 -18.95 5.59
N VAL A 328 -3.68 -19.97 6.05
CA VAL A 328 -5.05 -20.25 5.56
C VAL A 328 -5.97 -19.06 5.82
N GLN A 329 -5.75 -18.36 6.94
CA GLN A 329 -6.51 -17.17 7.31
C GLN A 329 -6.39 -16.04 6.28
N ASP A 330 -5.26 -15.88 5.59
CA ASP A 330 -5.07 -14.83 4.58
C ASP A 330 -5.90 -15.12 3.34
N TRP A 331 -5.97 -16.38 2.91
CA TRP A 331 -6.83 -16.79 1.80
C TRP A 331 -8.32 -16.60 2.13
N VAL A 332 -8.72 -16.98 3.33
CA VAL A 332 -10.09 -16.80 3.81
C VAL A 332 -10.43 -15.31 3.89
N ARG A 333 -9.53 -14.49 4.44
CA ARG A 333 -9.64 -13.03 4.48
C ARG A 333 -9.86 -12.50 3.07
N ASP A 334 -8.94 -12.73 2.15
CA ASP A 334 -8.99 -12.20 0.78
C ASP A 334 -10.31 -12.61 0.07
N GLY A 335 -10.73 -13.87 0.22
CA GLY A 335 -12.01 -14.35 -0.31
C GLY A 335 -13.23 -13.65 0.30
N LEU A 336 -13.24 -13.42 1.61
CA LEU A 336 -14.31 -12.68 2.30
C LEU A 336 -14.35 -11.21 1.89
N LEU A 337 -13.20 -10.56 1.68
CA LEU A 337 -13.16 -9.17 1.19
C LEU A 337 -13.72 -9.07 -0.22
N ILE A 338 -13.35 -10.01 -1.11
CA ILE A 338 -13.94 -10.09 -2.45
C ILE A 338 -15.45 -10.27 -2.36
N LEU A 339 -15.92 -11.21 -1.52
CA LEU A 339 -17.34 -11.46 -1.31
C LEU A 339 -18.07 -10.20 -0.85
N MET A 340 -17.55 -9.46 0.13
CA MET A 340 -18.17 -8.23 0.63
C MET A 340 -18.20 -7.12 -0.42
N GLY A 341 -17.13 -6.96 -1.20
CA GLY A 341 -17.11 -6.00 -2.30
C GLY A 341 -18.13 -6.34 -3.39
N VAL A 342 -18.24 -7.63 -3.77
CA VAL A 342 -19.24 -8.10 -4.74
C VAL A 342 -20.66 -7.95 -4.20
N LEU A 343 -20.92 -8.35 -2.95
CA LEU A 343 -22.22 -8.19 -2.32
C LEU A 343 -22.60 -6.71 -2.26
N SER A 344 -21.68 -5.81 -1.88
CA SER A 344 -21.91 -4.37 -1.91
C SER A 344 -22.27 -3.86 -3.31
N MET A 345 -21.64 -4.37 -4.37
CA MET A 345 -22.00 -4.03 -5.75
C MET A 345 -23.39 -4.53 -6.13
N MET A 346 -23.79 -5.72 -5.67
CA MET A 346 -25.09 -6.30 -5.97
C MET A 346 -26.24 -5.65 -5.19
N THR A 347 -26.01 -5.29 -3.91
CA THR A 347 -27.07 -4.75 -3.05
C THR A 347 -27.23 -3.24 -3.16
N THR A 348 -26.16 -2.50 -3.51
CA THR A 348 -26.23 -1.03 -3.63
C THR A 348 -26.84 -0.64 -4.97
N SER A 349 -27.86 0.22 -4.95
CA SER A 349 -28.45 0.73 -6.20
C SER A 349 -27.43 1.53 -7.03
N ILE A 350 -27.47 1.38 -8.35
CA ILE A 350 -26.57 2.08 -9.26
C ILE A 350 -26.66 3.61 -9.14
N ARG A 351 -27.86 4.15 -8.86
CA ARG A 351 -28.10 5.59 -8.67
C ARG A 351 -27.28 6.19 -7.53
N VAL A 352 -27.08 5.44 -6.44
CA VAL A 352 -26.27 5.90 -5.30
C VAL A 352 -24.80 6.06 -5.72
N ARG A 353 -24.30 5.16 -6.58
CA ARG A 353 -22.93 5.21 -7.10
C ARG A 353 -22.76 6.31 -8.14
N GLU A 354 -23.75 6.52 -9.00
CA GLU A 354 -23.77 7.62 -9.96
C GLU A 354 -23.76 8.98 -9.27
N ASP A 355 -24.58 9.18 -8.23
CA ASP A 355 -24.57 10.41 -7.42
C ASP A 355 -23.25 10.60 -6.64
N ASN A 356 -22.54 9.50 -6.37
CA ASN A 356 -21.18 9.49 -5.84
C ASN A 356 -20.09 9.59 -6.93
N ASP A 357 -20.43 9.95 -8.18
CA ASP A 357 -19.61 9.82 -9.41
C ASP A 357 -18.53 8.73 -9.25
N PHE A 358 -19.00 7.56 -8.86
CA PHE A 358 -18.15 6.41 -8.63
C PHE A 358 -17.49 6.05 -9.96
N SER A 359 -16.16 6.04 -9.98
CA SER A 359 -15.37 5.66 -11.15
C SER A 359 -14.33 4.65 -10.74
N TRP A 360 -14.01 3.72 -11.64
CA TRP A 360 -12.95 2.74 -11.44
C TRP A 360 -11.55 3.32 -11.69
N VAL A 361 -11.45 4.52 -12.27
CA VAL A 361 -10.16 5.14 -12.62
C VAL A 361 -9.21 5.21 -11.42
N PRO A 362 -9.61 5.65 -10.20
CA PRO A 362 -8.70 5.72 -9.06
C PRO A 362 -8.14 4.35 -8.65
N ILE A 363 -8.96 3.29 -8.62
CA ILE A 363 -8.47 1.97 -8.22
C ILE A 363 -7.60 1.33 -9.31
N ILE A 364 -7.88 1.60 -10.57
CA ILE A 364 -7.04 1.17 -11.71
C ILE A 364 -5.67 1.88 -11.64
N GLU A 365 -5.66 3.19 -11.33
CA GLU A 365 -4.42 3.95 -11.17
C GLU A 365 -3.58 3.37 -10.04
N VAL A 366 -4.18 3.17 -8.86
CA VAL A 366 -3.54 2.51 -7.72
C VAL A 366 -3.02 1.12 -8.11
N ALA A 367 -3.83 0.29 -8.78
CA ALA A 367 -3.43 -1.08 -9.15
C ALA A 367 -2.16 -1.09 -10.01
N TYR A 368 -2.09 -0.25 -11.05
CA TYR A 368 -0.91 -0.21 -11.91
C TYR A 368 0.30 0.40 -11.21
N LEU A 369 0.13 1.55 -10.52
CA LEU A 369 1.25 2.21 -9.86
C LEU A 369 1.84 1.35 -8.75
N PHE A 370 0.99 0.72 -7.93
CA PHE A 370 1.48 -0.14 -6.86
C PHE A 370 2.13 -1.40 -7.39
N MET A 371 1.67 -1.98 -8.51
CA MET A 371 2.37 -3.13 -9.10
C MET A 371 3.84 -2.79 -9.41
N GLY A 372 4.10 -1.62 -9.99
CA GLY A 372 5.48 -1.17 -10.21
C GLY A 372 6.23 -0.86 -8.92
N ILE A 373 5.58 -0.26 -7.92
CA ILE A 373 6.18 -0.01 -6.60
C ILE A 373 6.60 -1.34 -5.95
N PHE A 374 5.72 -2.33 -5.86
CA PHE A 374 6.01 -3.63 -5.25
C PHE A 374 7.18 -4.33 -5.93
N ILE A 375 7.15 -4.47 -7.27
CA ILE A 375 8.24 -5.10 -8.02
C ILE A 375 9.56 -4.37 -7.79
N THR A 376 9.56 -3.04 -7.85
CA THR A 376 10.79 -2.26 -7.68
C THR A 376 11.29 -2.22 -6.24
N MET A 377 10.44 -2.49 -5.26
CA MET A 377 10.79 -2.48 -3.83
C MET A 377 11.55 -3.74 -3.38
N ILE A 378 11.50 -4.84 -4.14
CA ILE A 378 12.17 -6.11 -3.79
C ILE A 378 13.62 -5.91 -3.31
N PRO A 379 14.50 -5.17 -4.01
CA PRO A 379 15.89 -5.04 -3.60
C PRO A 379 16.01 -4.27 -2.29
N CYS A 380 15.18 -3.23 -2.11
CA CYS A 380 15.14 -2.44 -0.88
C CYS A 380 14.74 -3.30 0.31
N LEU A 381 13.69 -4.12 0.18
CA LEU A 381 13.24 -5.01 1.25
C LEU A 381 14.28 -6.08 1.56
N SER A 382 14.90 -6.68 0.54
CA SER A 382 15.93 -7.70 0.75
C SER A 382 17.16 -7.13 1.47
N ILE A 383 17.64 -5.95 1.07
CA ILE A 383 18.76 -5.27 1.74
C ILE A 383 18.41 -4.94 3.19
N LEU A 384 17.19 -4.43 3.46
CA LEU A 384 16.75 -4.13 4.83
C LEU A 384 16.67 -5.39 5.70
N LYS A 385 16.18 -6.51 5.16
CA LYS A 385 16.14 -7.81 5.85
C LYS A 385 17.53 -8.37 6.16
N ALA A 386 18.55 -8.08 5.35
CA ALA A 386 19.93 -8.48 5.63
C ALA A 386 20.61 -7.61 6.69
N GLY A 387 20.11 -6.38 6.91
CA GLY A 387 20.64 -5.46 7.93
C GLY A 387 20.00 -5.60 9.32
N SER A 388 18.92 -6.38 9.44
CA SER A 388 18.24 -6.73 10.70
C SER A 388 18.74 -8.05 11.25
#